data_AF-A0A7S1W4A4-F1
#
_entry.id   AF-A0A7S1W4A4-F1
#
_cell.length_a   1.000
_cell.length_b   1.000
_cell.length_c   1.000
_cell.angle_alpha   90.00
_cell.angle_beta   90.00
_cell.angle_gamma   90.00
#
_symmetry.space_group_name_H-M   'P 1'
#
loop_
_entity.id
_entity.type
_entity.pdbx_description
1 polymer ?
#
loop_
_entity_poly.entity_id
_entity_poly.type
_entity_poly.pdbx_seq_one_letter_code
_entity_poly.pdbx_strand_id
1 'polypeptide(L)'
;MFSMLAFNDRSVVVPKITQNDAVVFIMAVPVFTGIFGASLTCNSKANYDRMVVVEEGVVAWRDRDHRFIGVPPNLLGGLLFQGPYKDVPNGTILSVRPNSRAKVFVVLERSTNGGLNESLPATGWMRENSAPRWHEMPTML
;
A
#
# COMPACT_ATOMS: atom_id res chain seq x y z
N MET A 1 10.14 9.00 -1.54
CA MET A 1 9.66 8.02 -0.56
C MET A 1 8.90 8.79 0.50
N PHE A 2 7.60 8.53 0.61
CA PHE A 2 6.81 8.91 1.77
C PHE A 2 5.96 7.70 2.14
N SER A 3 6.04 7.30 3.41
CA SER A 3 5.12 6.36 4.04
C SER A 3 4.10 7.18 4.80
N MET A 4 2.84 6.79 4.79
CA MET A 4 1.80 7.45 5.56
C MET A 4 1.05 6.44 6.41
N LEU A 5 0.78 6.81 7.66
CA LEU A 5 0.06 6.06 8.67
C LEU A 5 -1.38 6.61 8.77
N ALA A 6 -2.38 5.76 8.63
CA ALA A 6 -3.68 5.99 9.23
C ALA A 6 -4.08 4.83 10.14
N PHE A 7 -4.73 5.18 11.23
CA PHE A 7 -5.31 4.25 12.17
C PHE A 7 -6.83 4.39 12.10
N ASN A 8 -7.52 3.31 11.80
CA ASN A 8 -8.97 3.24 11.97
C ASN A 8 -9.35 1.79 12.30
N ASP A 9 -10.12 1.62 13.36
CA ASP A 9 -10.71 0.36 13.81
C ASP A 9 -11.93 -0.04 12.95
N ARG A 10 -12.26 0.79 11.96
CA ARG A 10 -13.29 0.59 10.94
C ARG A 10 -12.67 0.86 9.56
N SER A 11 -13.31 0.36 8.51
CA SER A 11 -12.84 0.49 7.12
C SER A 11 -12.21 1.86 6.83
N VAL A 12 -11.03 1.87 6.21
CA VAL A 12 -10.30 3.08 5.79
C VAL A 12 -10.51 3.28 4.30
N VAL A 13 -10.90 4.48 3.89
CA VAL A 13 -10.97 4.86 2.47
C VAL A 13 -9.75 5.72 2.15
N VAL A 14 -8.96 5.27 1.18
CA VAL A 14 -7.85 6.05 0.62
C VAL A 14 -8.44 7.14 -0.28
N PRO A 15 -7.95 8.39 -0.22
CA PRO A 15 -8.35 9.43 -1.17
C PRO A 15 -8.24 8.96 -2.62
N LYS A 16 -9.04 9.56 -3.49
CA LYS A 16 -9.08 9.22 -4.91
C LYS A 16 -7.72 9.47 -5.57
N ILE A 17 -7.24 8.49 -6.35
CA ILE A 17 -6.07 8.64 -7.21
C ILE A 17 -6.45 9.52 -8.40
N THR A 18 -5.72 10.62 -8.61
CA THR A 18 -6.03 11.65 -9.62
C THR A 18 -4.99 11.77 -10.74
N GLN A 19 -3.93 10.95 -10.69
CA GLN A 19 -2.88 10.91 -11.70
C GLN A 19 -2.69 9.48 -12.21
N ASN A 20 -2.34 9.34 -13.49
CA ASN A 20 -2.01 8.04 -14.08
C ASN A 20 -0.68 7.50 -13.55
N ASP A 21 -0.44 6.22 -13.82
CA ASP A 21 0.82 5.52 -13.54
C ASP A 21 1.24 5.58 -12.06
N ALA A 22 0.25 5.71 -11.18
CA ALA A 22 0.49 5.81 -9.75
C ALA A 22 1.11 4.53 -9.20
N VAL A 23 2.17 4.69 -8.43
CA VAL A 23 2.91 3.65 -7.72
C VAL A 23 2.52 3.75 -6.25
N VAL A 24 1.59 2.88 -5.86
CA VAL A 24 0.92 2.90 -4.56
C VAL A 24 0.92 1.50 -3.97
N PHE A 25 1.50 1.35 -2.78
CA PHE A 25 1.36 0.14 -1.97
C PHE A 25 0.41 0.38 -0.81
N ILE A 26 -0.44 -0.61 -0.55
CA ILE A 26 -1.36 -0.60 0.58
C ILE A 26 -0.99 -1.74 1.51
N MET A 27 -0.80 -1.44 2.78
CA MET A 27 -0.48 -2.42 3.81
C MET A 27 -1.39 -2.26 5.01
N ALA A 28 -1.77 -3.37 5.63
CA ALA A 28 -2.48 -3.38 6.91
C ALA A 28 -1.65 -4.16 7.93
N VAL A 29 -1.31 -3.53 9.06
CA VAL A 29 -0.44 -4.11 10.11
C VAL A 29 -1.25 -4.25 11.40
N PRO A 30 -1.38 -5.45 11.99
CA PRO A 30 -2.14 -5.65 13.21
C PRO A 30 -1.50 -4.93 14.41
N VAL A 31 -2.33 -4.42 15.33
CA VAL A 31 -1.86 -3.76 16.57
C VAL A 31 -1.61 -4.75 17.72
N PHE A 32 -2.04 -6.00 17.55
CA PHE A 32 -1.85 -7.08 18.53
C PHE A 32 -1.50 -8.39 17.82
N THR A 33 -0.92 -9.33 18.56
CA THR A 33 -0.55 -10.65 18.04
C THR A 33 -1.77 -11.58 17.97
N GLY A 34 -1.94 -12.26 16.84
CA GLY A 34 -3.05 -13.19 16.62
C GLY A 34 -3.32 -13.42 15.14
N ILE A 35 -4.39 -14.15 14.84
CA ILE A 35 -4.86 -14.33 13.46
C ILE A 35 -5.33 -12.97 12.95
N PHE A 36 -4.70 -12.49 11.88
CA PHE A 36 -5.00 -11.22 11.26
C PHE A 36 -5.45 -11.42 9.82
N GLY A 37 -6.50 -10.70 9.43
CA GLY A 37 -7.01 -10.69 8.07
C GLY A 37 -7.47 -9.29 7.70
N ALA A 38 -7.40 -8.98 6.42
CA ALA A 38 -7.92 -7.73 5.87
C ALA A 38 -8.42 -7.97 4.45
N SER A 39 -9.31 -7.11 3.98
CA SER A 39 -9.76 -7.10 2.59
C SER A 39 -9.57 -5.72 1.98
N LEU A 40 -9.31 -5.67 0.68
CA LEU A 40 -9.28 -4.42 -0.09
C LEU A 40 -10.35 -4.48 -1.18
N THR A 41 -11.15 -3.42 -1.28
CA THR A 41 -12.06 -3.22 -2.41
C THR A 41 -11.59 -2.04 -3.24
N CYS A 42 -11.69 -2.19 -4.55
CA CYS A 42 -11.30 -1.20 -5.54
C CYS A 42 -12.51 -0.88 -6.42
N ASN A 43 -12.75 0.39 -6.73
CA ASN A 43 -13.85 0.81 -7.63
C ASN A 43 -13.46 0.80 -9.12
N SER A 44 -12.24 0.36 -9.45
CA SER A 44 -11.71 0.33 -10.81
C SER A 44 -11.31 -1.10 -11.20
N LYS A 45 -10.71 -1.26 -12.39
CA LYS A 45 -10.21 -2.55 -12.89
C LYS A 45 -8.87 -2.97 -12.27
N ALA A 46 -8.23 -2.13 -11.45
CA ALA A 46 -6.98 -2.48 -10.80
C ALA A 46 -7.18 -3.69 -9.85
N ASN A 47 -6.36 -4.72 -10.01
CA ASN A 47 -6.49 -5.98 -9.29
C ASN A 47 -5.57 -6.04 -8.06
N TYR A 48 -6.17 -6.28 -6.88
CA TYR A 48 -5.51 -6.45 -5.59
C TYR A 48 -5.91 -7.77 -4.89
N ASP A 49 -6.24 -8.83 -5.65
CA ASP A 49 -6.75 -10.10 -5.10
C ASP A 49 -5.67 -10.91 -4.33
N ARG A 50 -4.39 -10.54 -4.48
CA ARG A 50 -3.27 -11.23 -3.85
C ARG A 50 -2.79 -10.45 -2.64
N MET A 51 -2.72 -11.17 -1.51
CA MET A 51 -2.15 -10.67 -0.26
C MET A 51 -0.97 -11.52 0.15
N VAL A 52 0.08 -10.86 0.65
CA VAL A 52 1.29 -11.51 1.16
C VAL A 52 1.69 -10.88 2.47
N VAL A 53 2.40 -11.63 3.30
CA VAL A 53 3.00 -11.09 4.53
C VAL A 53 4.15 -10.18 4.15
N VAL A 54 4.23 -9.02 4.79
CA VAL A 54 5.33 -8.08 4.62
C VAL A 54 6.57 -8.60 5.35
N GLU A 55 7.59 -8.92 4.57
CA GLU A 55 8.91 -9.35 5.03
C GLU A 55 9.99 -8.84 4.06
N GLU A 56 11.26 -8.86 4.49
CA GLU A 56 12.37 -8.49 3.62
C GLU A 56 12.41 -9.43 2.40
N GLY A 57 12.58 -8.86 1.19
CA GLY A 57 12.62 -9.64 -0.03
C GLY A 57 11.25 -10.08 -0.57
N VAL A 58 10.13 -9.70 0.07
CA VAL A 58 8.79 -9.98 -0.46
C VAL A 58 8.59 -9.30 -1.81
N VAL A 59 7.92 -9.98 -2.75
CA VAL A 59 7.56 -9.38 -4.04
C VAL A 59 6.58 -8.22 -3.78
N ALA A 60 6.85 -7.06 -4.36
CA ALA A 60 6.13 -5.82 -4.10
C ALA A 60 4.83 -5.71 -4.93
N TRP A 61 4.84 -6.30 -6.12
CA TRP A 61 3.80 -6.17 -7.14
C TRP A 61 3.13 -7.50 -7.43
N ARG A 62 1.94 -7.42 -8.03
CA ARG A 62 1.26 -8.60 -8.57
C ARG A 62 1.92 -9.10 -9.85
N ASP A 63 2.32 -8.17 -10.70
CA ASP A 63 2.65 -8.36 -12.12
C ASP A 63 4.13 -8.06 -12.43
N ARG A 64 4.94 -7.84 -11.40
CA ARG A 64 6.40 -7.66 -11.48
C ARG A 64 7.06 -8.43 -10.36
N ASP A 65 8.33 -8.74 -10.54
CA ASP A 65 9.18 -9.51 -9.63
C ASP A 65 10.02 -8.62 -8.69
N HIS A 66 9.85 -7.30 -8.73
CA HIS A 66 10.55 -6.37 -7.85
C HIS A 66 10.27 -6.71 -6.38
N ARG A 67 11.32 -6.76 -5.57
CA ARG A 67 11.24 -7.17 -4.17
C ARG A 67 11.50 -6.00 -3.24
N PHE A 68 10.79 -5.96 -2.12
CA PHE A 68 11.06 -4.98 -1.08
C PHE A 68 12.43 -5.19 -0.45
N ILE A 69 13.09 -4.07 -0.17
CA ILE A 69 14.34 -4.01 0.58
C ILE A 69 14.32 -2.89 1.61
N GLY A 70 15.02 -3.13 2.72
CA GLY A 70 15.07 -2.21 3.84
C GLY A 70 13.68 -1.96 4.42
N VAL A 71 12.91 -3.03 4.61
CA VAL A 71 11.54 -2.95 5.14
C VAL A 71 11.57 -2.39 6.57
N PRO A 72 10.89 -1.26 6.85
CA PRO A 72 10.79 -0.72 8.19
C PRO A 72 10.16 -1.71 9.20
N PRO A 73 10.65 -1.77 10.45
CA PRO A 73 10.12 -2.70 11.45
C PRO A 73 8.62 -2.56 11.75
N ASN A 74 8.06 -1.36 11.59
CA ASN A 74 6.63 -1.09 11.78
C ASN A 74 5.73 -1.65 10.66
N LEU A 75 6.30 -2.19 9.58
CA LEU A 75 5.56 -2.85 8.50
C LEU A 75 5.68 -4.38 8.53
N LEU A 76 6.72 -4.92 9.19
CA LEU A 76 6.97 -6.36 9.25
C LEU A 76 5.79 -7.13 9.86
N GLY A 77 5.43 -8.25 9.24
CA GLY A 77 4.30 -9.09 9.66
C GLY A 77 2.93 -8.53 9.27
N GLY A 78 2.85 -7.36 8.65
CA GLY A 78 1.62 -6.84 8.05
C GLY A 78 1.21 -7.61 6.79
N LEU A 79 0.02 -7.29 6.27
CA LEU A 79 -0.47 -7.77 4.98
C LEU A 79 -0.26 -6.68 3.92
N LEU A 80 0.49 -7.01 2.87
CA LEU A 80 0.60 -6.23 1.64
C LEU A 80 -0.49 -6.67 0.67
N PHE A 81 -1.27 -5.71 0.17
CA PHE A 81 -2.16 -5.91 -0.97
C PHE A 81 -1.37 -5.65 -2.25
N GLN A 82 -1.02 -6.70 -2.99
CA GLN A 82 -0.22 -6.58 -4.20
C GLN A 82 -1.07 -6.04 -5.35
N GLY A 83 -0.83 -4.77 -5.70
CA GLY A 83 -1.44 -4.11 -6.86
C GLY A 83 -0.61 -4.24 -8.14
N PRO A 84 -1.11 -3.68 -9.25
CA PRO A 84 -0.36 -3.61 -10.49
C PRO A 84 0.73 -2.52 -10.44
N TYR A 85 1.83 -2.72 -11.15
CA TYR A 85 2.88 -1.71 -11.31
C TYR A 85 2.50 -0.65 -12.36
N LYS A 86 2.32 0.61 -11.94
CA LYS A 86 2.03 1.75 -12.82
C LYS A 86 0.79 1.58 -13.73
N ASP A 87 -0.15 0.72 -13.34
CA ASP A 87 -1.40 0.48 -14.09
C ASP A 87 -2.62 0.63 -13.18
N VAL A 88 -2.57 1.62 -12.27
CA VAL A 88 -3.70 2.01 -11.42
C VAL A 88 -4.46 3.15 -12.12
N PRO A 89 -5.72 2.94 -12.56
CA PRO A 89 -6.47 3.95 -13.29
C PRO A 89 -6.72 5.24 -12.49
N ASN A 90 -6.72 6.38 -13.17
CA ASN A 90 -7.23 7.63 -12.61
C ASN A 90 -8.71 7.45 -12.18
N GLY A 91 -9.06 8.01 -11.03
CA GLY A 91 -10.38 7.86 -10.42
C GLY A 91 -10.50 6.67 -9.47
N THR A 92 -9.43 5.88 -9.32
CA THR A 92 -9.41 4.74 -8.40
C THR A 92 -9.55 5.20 -6.95
N ILE A 93 -10.43 4.53 -6.21
CA ILE A 93 -10.65 4.64 -4.78
C ILE A 93 -10.45 3.25 -4.19
N LEU A 94 -9.56 3.16 -3.21
CA LEU A 94 -9.25 1.93 -2.49
C LEU A 94 -9.87 2.00 -1.09
N SER A 95 -10.57 0.95 -0.68
CA SER A 95 -11.08 0.82 0.69
C SER A 95 -10.51 -0.42 1.35
N VAL A 96 -9.87 -0.24 2.49
CA VAL A 96 -9.22 -1.32 3.26
C VAL A 96 -10.05 -1.60 4.49
N ARG A 97 -10.38 -2.87 4.70
CA ARG A 97 -11.15 -3.34 5.86
C ARG A 97 -10.39 -4.44 6.60
N PRO A 98 -9.62 -4.08 7.63
CA PRO A 98 -9.08 -5.04 8.58
C PRO A 98 -10.21 -5.75 9.36
N ASN A 99 -10.01 -7.01 9.74
CA ASN A 99 -10.95 -7.76 10.59
C ASN A 99 -10.75 -7.49 12.09
N SER A 100 -9.71 -6.76 12.45
CA SER A 100 -9.36 -6.38 13.81
C SER A 100 -8.56 -5.07 13.81
N ARG A 101 -8.21 -4.56 14.99
CA ARG A 101 -7.47 -3.28 15.12
C ARG A 101 -6.12 -3.35 14.39
N ALA A 102 -5.95 -2.47 13.40
CA ALA A 102 -4.76 -2.40 12.56
C ALA A 102 -4.37 -0.95 12.22
N LYS A 103 -3.12 -0.79 11.81
CA LYS A 103 -2.59 0.41 11.15
C LYS A 103 -2.60 0.17 9.65
N VAL A 104 -3.16 1.09 8.88
CA VAL A 104 -3.12 1.07 7.41
C VAL A 104 -2.02 2.01 6.96
N PHE A 105 -1.12 1.49 6.13
CA PHE A 105 -0.05 2.25 5.52
C PHE A 105 -0.26 2.40 4.03
N VAL A 106 0.00 3.60 3.53
CA VAL A 106 0.08 3.90 2.09
C VAL A 106 1.50 4.33 1.78
N VAL A 107 2.18 3.59 0.91
CA VAL A 107 3.54 3.92 0.47
C VAL A 107 3.49 4.40 -0.97
N LEU A 108 4.10 5.56 -1.20
CA LEU A 108 4.05 6.29 -2.47
C LEU A 108 5.45 6.51 -3.03
N GLU A 109 5.57 6.42 -4.35
CA GLU A 109 6.73 6.93 -5.08
C GLU A 109 6.68 8.47 -5.14
N ARG A 110 7.82 9.15 -5.23
CA ARG A 110 7.85 10.63 -5.20
C ARG A 110 7.15 11.25 -6.41
N SER A 111 7.48 10.78 -7.61
CA SER A 111 7.02 11.33 -8.90
C SER A 111 5.68 10.80 -9.38
N THR A 112 5.32 9.58 -8.97
CA THR A 112 4.17 8.82 -9.44
C THR A 112 3.26 8.46 -8.26
N ASN A 113 2.80 9.48 -7.51
CA ASN A 113 2.04 9.26 -6.27
C ASN A 113 0.51 9.31 -6.44
N GLY A 114 0.00 9.52 -7.66
CA GLY A 114 -1.44 9.55 -7.87
C GLY A 114 -2.13 10.78 -7.28
N GLY A 115 -1.40 11.85 -6.93
CA GLY A 115 -1.91 12.98 -6.15
C GLY A 115 -2.04 12.70 -4.64
N LEU A 116 -1.73 11.49 -4.20
CA LEU A 116 -1.96 11.06 -2.81
C LEU A 116 -1.02 11.74 -1.81
N ASN A 117 0.14 12.23 -2.26
CA ASN A 117 1.09 12.92 -1.38
C ASN A 117 0.50 14.20 -0.73
N GLU A 118 -0.48 14.81 -1.40
CA GLU A 118 -1.19 16.01 -0.95
C GLU A 118 -2.52 15.66 -0.27
N SER A 119 -3.30 14.76 -0.88
CA SER A 119 -4.66 14.46 -0.39
C SER A 119 -4.68 13.65 0.91
N LEU A 120 -3.68 12.79 1.15
CA LEU A 120 -3.60 12.01 2.38
C LEU A 120 -3.41 12.93 3.60
N PRO A 121 -2.40 13.82 3.68
CA PRO A 121 -2.28 14.76 4.80
C PRO A 121 -3.50 15.69 4.94
N ALA A 122 -4.06 16.16 3.82
CA ALA A 122 -5.26 17.00 3.82
C ALA A 122 -6.50 16.31 4.42
N THR A 123 -6.51 14.97 4.47
CA THR A 123 -7.58 14.16 5.06
C THR A 123 -7.18 13.56 6.42
N GLY A 124 -6.14 14.09 7.06
CA GLY A 124 -5.73 13.72 8.42
C GLY A 124 -4.78 12.53 8.52
N TRP A 125 -4.24 12.02 7.41
CA TRP A 125 -3.21 10.98 7.45
C TRP A 125 -1.87 11.56 7.93
N MET A 126 -1.16 10.80 8.76
CA MET A 126 0.13 11.23 9.29
C MET A 126 1.28 10.67 8.44
N ARG A 127 2.32 11.47 8.22
CA ARG A 127 3.53 11.00 7.52
C ARG A 127 4.41 10.19 8.46
N GLU A 128 4.98 9.13 7.92
CA GLU A 128 5.99 8.30 8.55
C GLU A 128 7.37 8.61 7.97
N ASN A 129 8.41 8.42 8.77
CA ASN A 129 9.77 8.81 8.43
C ASN A 129 10.51 7.77 7.57
N SER A 130 9.94 6.56 7.40
CA SER A 130 10.56 5.46 6.67
C SER A 130 9.55 4.66 5.86
N ALA A 131 9.99 4.12 4.72
CA ALA A 131 9.22 3.21 3.88
C ALA A 131 10.16 2.14 3.28
N PRO A 132 9.63 1.02 2.75
CA PRO A 132 10.43 0.05 2.03
C PRO A 132 10.83 0.60 0.66
N ARG A 133 12.04 0.28 0.20
CA ARG A 133 12.41 0.46 -1.21
C ARG A 133 12.11 -0.84 -1.95
N TRP A 134 12.24 -0.84 -3.27
CA TRP A 134 12.24 -2.08 -4.05
C TRP A 134 13.39 -2.08 -5.05
N HIS A 135 13.89 -3.27 -5.36
CA HIS A 135 14.86 -3.42 -6.44
C HIS A 135 14.15 -3.27 -7.79
N GLU A 136 14.70 -2.40 -8.65
CA GLU A 136 14.41 -2.48 -10.08
C GLU A 136 15.16 -3.71 -10.63
N MET A 137 14.46 -4.84 -10.72
CA MET A 137 14.93 -5.92 -11.59
C MET A 137 14.59 -5.53 -13.04
N PRO A 138 15.49 -5.79 -14.02
CA PRO A 138 15.14 -5.63 -15.42
C PRO A 138 13.86 -6.43 -15.66
N THR A 139 12.83 -5.77 -16.18
CA THR A 139 11.57 -6.44 -16.49
C THR A 139 11.87 -7.46 -17.59
N MET A 140 11.88 -8.74 -17.24
CA MET A 140 11.90 -9.81 -18.23
C MET A 140 10.52 -9.79 -18.88
N LEU A 141 10.42 -9.15 -20.04
CA LEU A 141 9.24 -9.15 -20.91
C LEU A 141 8.98 -10.55 -21.46
#